data_AF-A0A249A096-F1
#
_entry.id   AF-A0A249A096-F1
#
_cell.length_a   1.000
_cell.length_b   1.000
_cell.length_c   1.000
_cell.angle_alpha   90.00
_cell.angle_beta   90.00
_cell.angle_gamma   90.00
#
_symmetry.space_group_name_H-M   'P 1'
#
loop_
_entity.id
_entity.type
_entity.pdbx_description
1 polymer ?
#
loop_
_entity_poly.entity_id
_entity_poly.type
_entity_poly.pdbx_seq_one_letter_code
_entity_poly.pdbx_strand_id
1 'polypeptide(L)'
;MQKKLFIAQIKQNLSELNVFSTDNIFLNSPYFSQQTGLVSVFIAEIEKTVELLLNQTEVLYSEFYAEKLVKQVDALKNAVEKIQSKPESAQFHSSYQFSPNIHRLAPNKRLQEYRKALRALNEKISWLVEQNLNTQNEATKQTLQNQITETEYRKMKCLKAIEDLEQELLFK
;
A
#
# COMPACT_ATOMS: atom_id res chain seq x y z
N MET A 1 8.93 -26.73 35.66
CA MET A 1 9.72 -25.49 35.39
C MET A 1 9.91 -25.25 33.89
N GLN A 2 10.30 -26.27 33.11
CA GLN A 2 10.56 -26.16 31.66
C GLN A 2 9.37 -25.70 30.79
N LYS A 3 8.13 -26.16 31.06
CA LYS A 3 6.94 -25.73 30.30
C LYS A 3 6.70 -24.21 30.36
N LYS A 4 6.86 -23.61 31.55
CA LYS A 4 6.68 -22.15 31.75
C LYS A 4 7.75 -21.35 31.00
N LEU A 5 8.98 -21.85 30.96
CA LEU A 5 10.09 -21.27 30.20
C LEU A 5 9.81 -21.30 28.69
N PHE A 6 9.28 -22.40 28.16
CA PHE A 6 8.93 -22.50 26.75
C PHE A 6 7.83 -21.51 26.34
N ILE A 7 6.76 -21.40 27.13
CA ILE A 7 5.69 -20.42 26.89
C ILE A 7 6.25 -19.00 26.93
N ALA A 8 7.08 -18.68 27.93
CA ALA A 8 7.70 -17.36 28.05
C ALA A 8 8.55 -17.03 26.83
N GLN A 9 9.33 -17.99 26.32
CA GLN A 9 10.15 -17.81 25.12
C GLN A 9 9.31 -17.56 23.87
N ILE A 10 8.21 -18.32 23.68
CA ILE A 10 7.31 -18.10 22.54
C ILE A 10 6.67 -16.71 22.63
N LYS A 11 6.17 -16.31 23.81
CA LYS A 11 5.58 -14.98 24.00
C LYS A 11 6.60 -13.86 23.74
N GLN A 12 7.85 -14.05 24.16
CA GLN A 12 8.93 -13.12 23.84
C GLN A 12 9.18 -13.04 22.33
N ASN A 13 9.24 -14.17 21.63
CA ASN A 13 9.44 -14.20 20.18
C ASN A 13 8.27 -13.58 19.40
N LEU A 14 7.05 -13.63 19.95
CA LEU A 14 5.86 -13.01 19.36
C LEU A 14 5.71 -11.53 19.76
N SER A 15 6.49 -11.05 20.73
CA SER A 15 6.34 -9.68 21.25
C SER A 15 6.57 -8.60 20.21
N GLU A 16 7.45 -8.85 19.24
CA GLU A 16 7.70 -7.97 18.08
C GLU A 16 6.46 -7.80 17.20
N LEU A 17 5.58 -8.80 17.15
CA LEU A 17 4.35 -8.78 16.35
C LEU A 17 3.21 -8.04 17.06
N ASN A 18 3.30 -7.81 18.38
CA ASN A 18 2.27 -7.09 19.14
C ASN A 18 2.10 -5.63 18.70
N VAL A 19 3.13 -5.03 18.10
CA VAL A 19 3.07 -3.68 17.51
C VAL A 19 1.99 -3.60 16.43
N PHE A 20 1.70 -4.71 15.74
CA PHE A 20 0.72 -4.80 14.67
C PHE A 20 -0.62 -5.39 15.16
N SER A 21 -0.83 -5.50 16.48
CA SER A 21 -1.98 -6.20 17.08
C SER A 21 -3.35 -5.74 16.60
N THR A 22 -3.46 -4.47 16.18
CA THR A 22 -4.68 -3.84 15.65
C THR A 22 -4.78 -3.88 14.13
N ASP A 23 -3.76 -4.34 13.42
CA ASP A 23 -3.79 -4.47 11.97
C ASP A 23 -4.60 -5.69 11.56
N ASN A 24 -5.45 -5.51 10.55
CA ASN A 24 -6.23 -6.58 9.96
C ASN A 24 -5.44 -7.19 8.80
N ILE A 25 -5.26 -8.52 8.83
CA ILE A 25 -4.45 -9.25 7.86
C ILE A 25 -5.24 -10.38 7.22
N PHE A 26 -4.80 -10.77 6.03
CA PHE A 26 -5.24 -11.98 5.35
C PHE A 26 -4.12 -13.03 5.37
N LEU A 27 -4.43 -14.23 5.86
CA LEU A 27 -3.56 -15.39 5.92
C LEU A 27 -4.09 -16.48 5.00
N ASN A 28 -3.36 -16.78 3.93
CA ASN A 28 -3.61 -17.96 3.11
C ASN A 28 -2.91 -19.19 3.73
N SER A 29 -3.37 -19.61 4.90
CA SER A 29 -2.79 -20.73 5.64
C SER A 29 -3.90 -21.64 6.18
N PRO A 30 -3.84 -22.96 5.93
CA PRO A 30 -4.81 -23.91 6.49
C PRO A 30 -4.58 -24.18 7.98
N TYR A 31 -3.51 -23.64 8.57
CA TYR A 31 -3.14 -23.87 9.96
C TYR A 31 -3.80 -22.89 10.94
N PHE A 32 -4.64 -21.97 10.45
CA PHE A 32 -5.46 -21.08 11.27
C PHE A 32 -6.95 -21.37 11.10
N SER A 33 -7.72 -21.08 12.15
CA SER A 33 -9.17 -21.24 12.14
C SER A 33 -9.90 -20.24 11.23
N GLN A 34 -9.27 -19.09 11.01
CA GLN A 34 -9.78 -18.01 10.16
C GLN A 34 -8.68 -17.55 9.21
N GLN A 35 -9.06 -17.06 8.03
CA GLN A 35 -8.12 -16.52 7.06
C GLN A 35 -8.03 -14.99 7.11
N THR A 36 -8.98 -14.31 7.74
CA THR A 36 -9.00 -12.85 7.91
C THR A 36 -9.24 -12.50 9.37
N GLY A 37 -8.54 -11.48 9.87
CA GLY A 37 -8.70 -11.05 11.25
C GLY A 37 -7.58 -10.14 11.72
N LEU A 38 -7.69 -9.68 12.97
CA LEU A 38 -6.64 -8.89 13.61
C LEU A 38 -5.41 -9.78 13.91
N VAL A 39 -4.21 -9.23 13.79
CA VAL A 39 -2.97 -9.91 14.20
C VAL A 39 -3.06 -10.48 15.62
N SER A 40 -3.69 -9.74 16.54
CA SER A 40 -3.94 -10.20 17.92
C SER A 40 -4.74 -11.50 18.02
N VAL A 41 -5.71 -11.74 17.11
CA VAL A 41 -6.49 -12.98 17.06
C VAL A 41 -5.61 -14.16 16.66
N PHE A 42 -4.72 -13.94 15.68
CA PHE A 42 -3.78 -14.98 15.23
C PHE A 42 -2.71 -15.28 16.29
N ILE A 43 -2.22 -14.26 17.01
CA ILE A 43 -1.32 -14.46 18.15
C ILE A 43 -2.00 -15.31 19.23
N ALA A 44 -3.25 -15.00 19.59
CA ALA A 44 -4.00 -15.79 20.56
C ALA A 44 -4.19 -17.26 20.13
N GLU A 45 -4.40 -17.52 18.84
CA GLU A 45 -4.48 -18.90 18.32
C GLU A 45 -3.13 -19.63 18.39
N ILE A 46 -2.01 -18.95 18.16
CA ILE A 46 -0.66 -19.50 18.34
C ILE A 46 -0.43 -19.87 19.80
N GLU A 47 -0.78 -18.98 20.73
CA GLU A 47 -0.64 -19.25 22.17
C GLU A 47 -1.47 -20.47 22.60
N LYS A 48 -2.71 -20.59 22.08
CA LYS A 48 -3.54 -21.78 22.31
C LYS A 48 -2.90 -23.05 21.73
N THR A 49 -2.26 -22.96 20.57
CA THR A 49 -1.56 -24.11 19.95
C THR A 49 -0.35 -24.54 20.80
N VAL A 50 0.36 -23.61 21.42
CA VAL A 50 1.43 -23.91 22.39
C VAL A 50 0.90 -24.63 23.62
N GLU A 51 -0.23 -24.19 24.18
CA GLU A 51 -0.85 -24.86 25.33
C GLU A 51 -1.28 -26.28 24.98
N LEU A 52 -1.87 -26.48 23.79
CA LEU A 52 -2.24 -27.81 23.29
C LEU A 52 -1.02 -28.71 23.15
N LEU A 53 0.07 -28.21 22.54
CA LEU A 53 1.33 -28.95 22.39
C LEU A 53 1.89 -29.40 23.75
N LEU A 54 1.92 -28.50 24.73
CA LEU A 54 2.50 -28.79 26.05
C LEU A 54 1.67 -29.75 26.90
N ASN A 55 0.39 -29.92 26.58
CA ASN A 55 -0.51 -30.83 27.28
C ASN A 55 -0.64 -32.20 26.58
N GLN A 56 0.00 -32.41 25.42
CA GLN A 56 -0.01 -33.70 24.75
C GLN A 56 0.83 -34.74 25.49
N THR A 57 0.32 -35.96 25.53
CA THR A 57 1.01 -37.14 26.05
C THR A 57 1.45 -38.09 24.94
N GLU A 58 0.79 -38.03 23.78
CA GLU A 58 1.11 -38.87 22.63
C GLU A 58 2.08 -38.17 21.67
N VAL A 59 3.05 -38.93 21.18
CA VAL A 59 4.11 -38.43 20.30
C VAL A 59 3.54 -37.88 18.99
N LEU A 60 2.60 -38.59 18.36
CA LEU A 60 2.01 -38.20 17.08
C LEU A 60 1.29 -36.83 17.16
N TYR A 61 0.50 -36.60 18.22
CA TYR A 61 -0.15 -35.31 18.42
C TYR A 61 0.86 -34.21 18.77
N SER A 62 1.94 -34.55 19.48
CA SER A 62 3.01 -33.60 19.79
C SER A 62 3.73 -33.15 18.51
N GLU A 63 4.04 -34.06 17.60
CA GLU A 63 4.63 -33.75 16.29
C GLU A 63 3.69 -32.87 15.46
N PHE A 64 2.41 -33.23 15.38
CA PHE A 64 1.41 -32.44 14.66
C PHE A 64 1.30 -31.00 15.17
N TYR A 65 1.18 -30.80 16.49
CA TYR A 65 1.08 -29.45 17.05
C TYR A 65 2.39 -28.66 16.97
N ALA A 66 3.54 -29.34 17.00
CA ALA A 66 4.84 -28.69 16.79
C ALA A 66 4.97 -28.19 15.35
N GLU A 67 4.59 -29.00 14.35
CA GLU A 67 4.57 -28.59 12.95
C GLU A 67 3.58 -27.44 12.73
N LYS A 68 2.35 -27.58 13.25
CA LYS A 68 1.32 -26.53 13.18
C LYS A 68 1.84 -25.21 13.74
N LEU A 69 2.49 -25.24 14.90
CA LEU A 69 3.04 -24.06 15.56
C LEU A 69 4.07 -23.34 14.68
N VAL A 70 5.02 -24.08 14.10
CA VAL A 70 6.03 -23.50 13.20
C VAL A 70 5.36 -22.84 11.99
N LYS A 71 4.43 -23.56 11.34
CA LYS A 71 3.70 -23.02 10.17
C LYS A 71 2.86 -21.80 10.50
N GLN A 72 2.25 -21.74 11.69
CA GLN A 72 1.49 -20.58 12.13
C GLN A 72 2.40 -19.35 12.34
N VAL A 73 3.55 -19.53 13.00
CA VAL A 73 4.50 -18.43 13.23
C VAL A 73 5.05 -17.90 11.90
N ASP A 74 5.45 -18.79 10.99
CA ASP A 74 5.97 -18.40 9.68
C ASP A 74 4.91 -17.65 8.85
N ALA A 75 3.68 -18.16 8.81
CA ALA A 75 2.59 -17.51 8.08
C ALA A 75 2.27 -16.12 8.64
N LEU A 76 2.26 -15.96 9.96
CA LEU A 76 2.01 -14.67 10.61
C LEU A 76 3.15 -13.67 10.34
N LYS A 77 4.41 -14.09 10.48
CA LYS A 77 5.58 -13.25 10.18
C LYS A 77 5.55 -12.75 8.74
N ASN A 78 5.34 -13.65 7.78
CA ASN A 78 5.26 -13.30 6.36
C ASN A 78 4.12 -12.30 6.06
N ALA A 79 3.00 -12.39 6.78
CA ALA A 79 1.89 -11.45 6.62
C ALA A 79 2.19 -10.09 7.24
N VAL A 80 2.85 -10.05 8.40
CA VAL A 80 3.27 -8.80 9.04
C VAL A 80 4.37 -8.10 8.23
N GLU A 81 5.33 -8.83 7.65
CA GLU A 81 6.33 -8.27 6.75
C GLU A 81 5.68 -7.55 5.55
N LYS A 82 4.57 -8.08 5.02
CA LYS A 82 3.80 -7.42 3.95
C LYS A 82 3.14 -6.11 4.39
N ILE A 83 2.81 -5.97 5.67
CA ILE A 83 2.31 -4.69 6.23
C ILE A 83 3.44 -3.67 6.28
N GLN A 84 4.63 -4.11 6.70
CA GLN A 84 5.83 -3.26 6.79
C GLN A 84 6.32 -2.85 5.39
N SER A 85 6.26 -3.77 4.43
CA SER A 85 6.48 -3.50 3.01
C SER A 85 5.20 -2.92 2.37
N LYS A 86 4.60 -1.90 3.00
CA LYS A 86 3.69 -1.01 2.28
C LYS A 86 4.42 -0.66 0.98
N PRO A 87 3.87 -0.97 -0.20
CA PRO A 87 4.51 -0.53 -1.43
C PRO A 87 4.69 0.97 -1.28
N GLU A 88 5.93 1.45 -1.46
CA GLU A 88 6.19 2.88 -1.60
C GLU A 88 5.05 3.41 -2.46
N SER A 89 4.23 4.31 -1.90
CA SER A 89 3.04 4.81 -2.58
C SER A 89 3.49 5.14 -4.00
N ALA A 90 3.04 4.38 -5.00
CA ALA A 90 3.58 4.52 -6.34
C ALA A 90 3.52 6.00 -6.66
N GLN A 91 4.67 6.64 -6.84
CA GLN A 91 4.70 8.08 -7.07
C GLN A 91 4.60 8.27 -8.57
N PHE A 92 3.71 9.18 -9.00
CA PHE A 92 3.65 9.54 -10.39
C PHE A 92 4.96 10.21 -10.81
N HIS A 93 5.70 9.56 -11.71
CA HIS A 93 6.89 10.12 -12.33
C HIS A 93 6.58 10.45 -13.78
N SER A 94 6.60 11.74 -14.11
CA SER A 94 6.66 12.20 -15.50
C SER A 94 8.10 12.56 -15.85
N SER A 95 8.51 12.22 -17.07
CA SER A 95 9.77 12.69 -17.64
C SER A 95 9.77 14.18 -17.97
N TYR A 96 8.59 14.83 -17.93
CA TYR A 96 8.45 16.26 -18.19
C TYR A 96 8.62 17.09 -16.91
N GLN A 97 9.55 18.03 -16.96
CA GLN A 97 9.74 19.05 -15.94
C GLN A 97 9.34 20.42 -16.50
N PHE A 98 8.50 21.14 -15.75
CA PHE A 98 8.09 22.48 -16.13
C PHE A 98 9.28 23.44 -16.10
N SER A 99 9.45 24.20 -17.18
CA SER A 99 10.41 25.30 -17.17
C SER A 99 9.96 26.40 -16.20
N PRO A 100 10.83 26.85 -15.26
CA PRO A 100 10.45 27.85 -14.24
C PRO A 100 10.13 29.23 -14.82
N ASN A 101 10.45 29.47 -16.10
CA ASN A 101 10.29 30.77 -16.76
C ASN A 101 9.53 30.66 -18.11
N ILE A 102 8.48 29.84 -18.19
CA ILE A 102 7.66 29.67 -19.41
C ILE A 102 7.21 31.01 -20.02
N HIS A 103 6.85 31.99 -19.20
CA HIS A 103 6.42 33.31 -19.68
C HIS A 103 7.53 34.14 -20.33
N ARG A 104 8.81 33.83 -20.11
CA ARG A 104 9.93 34.50 -20.80
C ARG A 104 10.23 33.91 -22.17
N LEU A 105 9.63 32.77 -22.51
CA LEU A 105 9.82 32.15 -23.82
C LEU A 105 9.08 32.92 -24.91
N ALA A 106 9.65 32.90 -26.11
CA ALA A 106 8.98 33.36 -27.32
C ALA A 106 7.64 32.63 -27.50
N PRO A 107 6.60 33.27 -28.05
CA PRO A 107 5.24 32.71 -28.13
C PRO A 107 5.20 31.28 -28.70
N ASN A 108 5.87 31.00 -29.81
CA ASN A 108 5.94 29.65 -30.39
C ASN A 108 6.57 28.60 -29.45
N LYS A 109 7.62 28.96 -28.70
CA LYS A 109 8.26 28.07 -27.72
C LYS A 109 7.38 27.89 -26.49
N ARG A 110 6.71 28.95 -26.04
CA ARG A 110 5.75 28.91 -24.94
C ARG A 110 4.58 27.96 -25.26
N LEU A 111 4.08 28.00 -26.50
CA LEU A 111 3.03 27.11 -26.99
C LEU A 111 3.47 25.64 -26.93
N GLN A 112 4.71 25.34 -27.37
CA GLN A 112 5.27 23.99 -27.29
C GLN A 112 5.39 23.50 -25.85
N GLU A 113 5.83 24.34 -24.91
CA GLU A 113 5.89 23.98 -23.49
C GLU A 113 4.50 23.73 -22.89
N TYR A 114 3.49 24.54 -23.21
CA TYR A 114 2.12 24.25 -22.77
C TYR A 114 1.57 22.93 -23.34
N ARG A 115 1.91 22.57 -24.58
CA ARG A 115 1.52 21.27 -25.15
C ARG A 115 2.21 20.09 -24.45
N LYS A 116 3.49 20.22 -24.09
CA LYS A 116 4.20 19.20 -23.29
C LYS A 116 3.60 19.08 -21.89
N ALA A 117 3.33 20.20 -21.24
CA ALA A 117 2.62 20.28 -19.96
C ALA A 117 1.26 19.58 -20.02
N LEU A 118 0.47 19.82 -21.07
CA LEU A 118 -0.81 19.18 -21.27
C LEU A 118 -0.69 17.66 -21.38
N ARG A 119 0.33 17.15 -22.08
CA ARG A 119 0.60 15.70 -22.15
C ARG A 119 0.90 15.12 -20.77
N ALA A 120 1.79 15.74 -20.00
CA ALA A 120 2.12 15.30 -18.65
C ALA A 120 0.92 15.33 -17.69
N LEU A 121 0.04 16.33 -17.82
CA LEU A 121 -1.20 16.40 -17.05
C LEU A 121 -2.17 15.26 -17.42
N ASN A 122 -2.29 14.93 -18.70
CA ASN A 122 -3.11 13.78 -19.13
C ASN A 122 -2.56 12.45 -18.60
N GLU A 123 -1.25 12.23 -18.70
CA GLU A 123 -0.57 11.05 -18.14
C GLU A 123 -0.84 10.93 -16.64
N LYS A 124 -0.75 12.04 -15.90
CA LYS A 124 -1.04 12.07 -14.47
C LYS A 124 -2.48 11.72 -14.15
N ILE A 125 -3.44 12.22 -14.93
CA ILE A 125 -4.87 11.90 -14.75
C ILE A 125 -5.10 10.41 -14.98
N SER A 126 -4.60 9.84 -16.09
CA SER A 126 -4.72 8.41 -16.37
C SER A 126 -4.16 7.56 -15.23
N TRP A 127 -2.95 7.90 -14.76
CA TRP A 127 -2.33 7.22 -13.65
C TRP A 127 -3.14 7.32 -12.35
N LEU A 128 -3.65 8.51 -12.00
CA LEU A 128 -4.48 8.70 -10.81
C LEU A 128 -5.79 7.91 -10.89
N VAL A 129 -6.42 7.84 -12.06
CA VAL A 129 -7.64 7.05 -12.29
C VAL A 129 -7.35 5.56 -12.10
N GLU A 130 -6.24 5.04 -12.65
CA GLU A 130 -5.83 3.65 -12.44
C GLU A 130 -5.59 3.35 -10.95
N GLN A 131 -4.90 4.24 -10.22
CA GLN A 131 -4.71 4.08 -8.77
C GLN A 131 -6.05 4.10 -8.02
N ASN A 132 -6.99 4.94 -8.43
CA ASN A 132 -8.30 5.04 -7.80
C ASN A 132 -9.12 3.75 -7.95
N LEU A 133 -9.09 3.15 -9.15
CA LEU A 133 -9.79 1.89 -9.45
C LEU A 133 -9.19 0.70 -8.69
N ASN A 134 -7.88 0.71 -8.47
CA ASN A 134 -7.15 -0.38 -7.83
C ASN A 134 -7.13 -0.29 -6.29
N THR A 135 -7.55 0.84 -5.69
CA THR A 135 -7.53 1.01 -4.24
C THR A 135 -8.85 0.54 -3.60
N GLN A 136 -8.75 -0.23 -2.50
CA GLN A 136 -9.92 -0.67 -1.72
C GLN A 136 -10.19 0.22 -0.50
N ASN A 137 -9.27 1.14 -0.18
CA ASN A 137 -9.39 2.03 0.97
C ASN A 137 -10.13 3.31 0.59
N GLU A 138 -11.32 3.53 1.18
CA GLU A 138 -12.16 4.68 0.87
C GLU A 138 -11.51 6.05 1.21
N ALA A 139 -10.72 6.15 2.27
CA ALA A 139 -9.99 7.39 2.58
C ALA A 139 -8.91 7.70 1.52
N THR A 140 -8.25 6.66 1.00
CA THR A 140 -7.28 6.80 -0.10
C THR A 140 -7.98 7.16 -1.40
N LYS A 141 -9.14 6.57 -1.66
CA LYS A 141 -9.98 6.84 -2.83
C LYS A 141 -10.45 8.29 -2.88
N GLN A 142 -10.91 8.85 -1.76
CA GLN A 142 -11.28 10.26 -1.65
C GLN A 142 -10.08 11.18 -1.93
N THR A 143 -8.91 10.84 -1.40
CA THR A 143 -7.68 11.61 -1.62
C THR A 143 -7.30 11.60 -3.11
N LEU A 144 -7.37 10.45 -3.77
CA LEU A 144 -7.11 10.32 -5.21
C LEU A 144 -8.13 11.09 -6.05
N GLN A 145 -9.42 11.07 -5.68
CA GLN A 145 -10.45 11.87 -6.37
C GLN A 145 -10.14 13.37 -6.29
N ASN A 146 -9.79 13.87 -5.11
CA ASN A 146 -9.40 15.28 -4.95
C ASN A 146 -8.21 15.64 -5.85
N GLN A 147 -7.20 14.76 -5.95
CA GLN A 147 -6.06 14.96 -6.84
C GLN A 147 -6.43 14.92 -8.33
N ILE A 148 -7.38 14.07 -8.73
CA ILE A 148 -7.91 14.04 -10.10
C ILE A 148 -8.56 15.37 -10.42
N THR A 149 -9.50 15.84 -9.59
CA THR A 149 -10.22 17.11 -9.79
C THR A 149 -9.25 18.29 -9.86
N GLU A 150 -8.24 18.34 -8.99
CA GLU A 150 -7.22 19.39 -9.03
C GLU A 150 -6.40 19.34 -10.33
N THR A 151 -6.01 18.13 -10.77
CA THR A 151 -5.22 17.96 -12.00
C THR A 151 -6.04 18.29 -13.26
N GLU A 152 -7.33 17.98 -13.27
CA GLU A 152 -8.27 18.38 -14.32
C GLU A 152 -8.44 19.90 -14.40
N TYR A 153 -8.55 20.58 -13.24
CA TYR A 153 -8.58 22.04 -13.20
C TYR A 153 -7.31 22.66 -13.80
N ARG A 154 -6.13 22.11 -13.47
CA ARG A 154 -4.86 22.54 -14.06
C ARG A 154 -4.81 22.30 -15.57
N LYS A 155 -5.33 21.16 -16.05
CA LYS A 155 -5.48 20.85 -17.48
C LYS A 155 -6.37 21.88 -18.19
N MET A 156 -7.51 22.23 -17.62
CA MET A 156 -8.42 23.25 -18.16
C MET A 156 -7.71 24.61 -18.30
N LYS A 157 -6.96 25.04 -17.28
CA LYS A 157 -6.17 26.28 -17.34
C LYS A 157 -5.09 26.23 -18.42
N CYS A 158 -4.42 25.08 -18.58
CA CYS A 158 -3.42 24.89 -19.61
C CYS A 158 -4.01 24.96 -21.03
N LEU A 159 -5.18 24.35 -21.25
CA LEU A 159 -5.89 24.40 -22.53
C LEU A 159 -6.27 25.84 -22.89
N LYS A 160 -6.82 26.59 -21.93
CA LYS A 160 -7.15 28.00 -22.15
C LYS A 160 -5.92 28.82 -22.53
N ALA A 161 -4.79 28.62 -21.84
CA ALA A 161 -3.55 29.32 -22.16
C ALA A 161 -2.99 28.96 -23.55
N ILE A 162 -3.22 27.73 -24.03
CA ILE A 162 -2.88 27.31 -25.40
C ILE A 162 -3.77 28.05 -26.41
N GLU A 163 -5.08 28.05 -26.18
CA GLU A 163 -6.06 28.71 -27.06
C GLU A 163 -5.79 30.21 -27.19
N ASP A 164 -5.63 30.91 -26.07
CA ASP A 164 -5.34 32.35 -26.04
C ASP A 164 -4.05 32.67 -26.83
N LEU A 165 -3.01 31.85 -26.65
CA LEU A 165 -1.71 32.04 -27.30
C LEU A 165 -1.73 31.70 -28.80
N GLU A 166 -2.52 30.70 -29.20
CA GLU A 166 -2.75 30.37 -30.61
C GLU A 166 -3.49 31.50 -31.32
N GLN A 167 -4.50 32.09 -30.68
CA GLN A 167 -5.17 33.28 -31.22
C GLN A 167 -4.19 34.46 -31.37
N GLU A 168 -3.40 34.77 -30.35
CA GLU A 168 -2.38 35.84 -30.43
C GLU A 168 -1.39 35.65 -31.59
N LEU A 169 -1.04 34.41 -31.90
CA LEU A 169 -0.13 34.05 -32.99
C LEU A 169 -0.79 34.13 -34.38
N LEU A 170 -2.11 33.97 -34.47
CA LEU A 170 -2.86 34.07 -35.73
C LEU A 170 -3.14 35.53 -36.14
N PHE A 171 -3.25 36.43 -35.17
CA PHE A 171 -3.53 37.86 -35.39
C PHE A 171 -2.26 38.75 -35.39
N LYS A 172 -1.07 38.16 -35.36
CA LYS A 172 0.24 38.82 -35.49
C LYS A 172 0.90 38.45 -36.82
#